data_AF-A0A7W5H8E5-F1
#
_entry.id   AF-A0A7W5H8E5-F1
#
_cell.length_a   1.000
_cell.length_b   1.000
_cell.length_c   1.000
_cell.angle_alpha   90.00
_cell.angle_beta   90.00
_cell.angle_gamma   90.00
#
_symmetry.space_group_name_H-M   'P 1'
#
loop_
_entity.id
_entity.type
_entity.pdbx_description
1 polymer ?
#
loop_
_entity_poly.entity_id
_entity_poly.type
_entity_poly.pdbx_seq_one_letter_code
_entity_poly.pdbx_strand_id
1 'polypeptide(L)' 'MLVYNIPPYSPELNAIERLWKKLKYQLMPANAWERFKTMLDTLTSKLAELGEVTYMPSLHHYAE' A
#
# COMPACT_ATOMS: atom_id res chain seq x y z
N MET A 1 13.80 8.90 16.66
CA MET A 1 13.70 8.42 15.26
C MET A 1 14.79 7.37 15.07
N LEU A 2 14.43 6.09 14.89
CA LEU A 2 15.40 5.02 14.64
C LEU A 2 15.60 4.89 13.13
N VAL A 3 16.81 5.14 12.64
CA VAL A 3 17.18 4.96 11.23
C VAL A 3 17.90 3.62 11.12
N TYR A 4 17.24 2.63 10.51
CA TYR A 4 17.84 1.34 10.22
C TYR A 4 18.63 1.45 8.92
N ASN A 5 19.94 1.20 9.00
CA ASN A 5 20.80 1.24 7.82
C ASN A 5 20.66 -0.09 7.07
N ILE A 6 20.00 -0.06 5.92
CA ILE A 6 19.80 -1.22 5.05
C ILE A 6 20.87 -1.17 3.95
N PRO A 7 21.56 -2.27 3.65
CA PRO A 7 22.53 -2.30 2.56
C PRO A 7 21.88 -1.89 1.22
N PRO A 8 22.67 -1.29 0.31
CA PRO A 8 22.17 -0.89 -0.99
C PRO A 8 21.70 -2.12 -1.79
N TYR A 9 20.65 -1.95 -2.59
CA TYR A 9 20.05 -2.99 -3.42
C TYR A 9 19.50 -4.22 -2.68
N SER A 10 19.15 -4.08 -1.40
CA SER A 10 18.50 -5.14 -0.61
C SER A 10 17.02 -4.85 -0.30
N PRO A 11 16.13 -4.78 -1.31
CA PRO A 11 14.70 -4.54 -1.09
C PRO A 11 14.05 -5.63 -0.23
N GLU A 12 14.59 -6.86 -0.23
CA GLU A 12 14.13 -7.98 0.59
C GLU A 12 14.21 -7.71 2.10
N LEU A 13 15.12 -6.84 2.53
CA LEU A 13 15.27 -6.46 3.93
C LEU A 13 14.26 -5.40 4.35
N ASN A 14 13.74 -4.62 3.40
CA ASN A 14 12.75 -3.59 3.67
C ASN A 14 11.36 -4.21 3.90
N ALA A 15 10.79 -3.98 5.09
CA ALA A 15 9.48 -4.53 5.45
C ALA A 15 8.35 -4.02 4.55
N ILE A 16 8.45 -2.77 4.06
CA ILE A 16 7.41 -2.19 3.20
C ILE A 16 7.34 -2.90 1.85
N GLU A 17 8.48 -3.34 1.30
CA GLU A 17 8.55 -4.09 0.03
C GLU A 17 7.81 -5.43 0.15
N ARG A 18 7.99 -6.11 1.29
CA ARG A 18 7.28 -7.37 1.57
C ARG A 18 5.77 -7.14 1.67
N LEU A 19 5.35 -6.04 2.31
CA LEU A 19 3.94 -5.67 2.40
C LEU A 19 3.35 -5.38 1.02
N TRP A 20 4.02 -4.58 0.19
CA TRP A 20 3.56 -4.25 -1.16
C TRP A 20 3.47 -5.48 -2.07
N LYS A 21 4.43 -6.40 -1.97
CA LYS A 21 4.37 -7.68 -2.68
C LYS A 21 3.14 -8.50 -2.26
N LYS A 22 2.86 -8.58 -0.96
CA LYS A 22 1.67 -9.27 -0.45
C LYS A 22 0.38 -8.62 -0.95
N LEU A 23 0.29 -7.30 -0.88
CA LEU A 23 -0.86 -6.54 -1.37
C LEU A 23 -1.12 -6.81 -2.85
N LYS A 24 -0.10 -6.64 -3.69
CA LYS A 24 -0.22 -6.76 -5.14
C LYS A 24 -0.61 -8.15 -5.61
N TYR A 25 0.00 -9.19 -5.03
CA TYR A 25 -0.17 -10.56 -5.54
C TYR A 25 -1.20 -11.41 -4.78
N GLN A 26 -1.55 -11.05 -3.54
CA GLN A 26 -2.45 -11.87 -2.72
C GLN A 26 -3.75 -11.17 -2.34
N LEU A 27 -3.72 -9.85 -2.12
CA LEU A 27 -4.86 -9.13 -1.53
C LEU A 27 -5.67 -8.33 -2.56
N MET A 28 -5.05 -7.88 -3.65
CA MET A 28 -5.71 -7.08 -4.68
C MET A 28 -6.15 -7.95 -5.87
N PRO A 29 -7.46 -8.00 -6.18
CA PRO A 29 -7.94 -8.69 -7.38
C PRO A 29 -7.56 -7.93 -8.66
N ALA A 30 -7.54 -8.63 -9.80
CA ALA A 30 -7.10 -8.06 -11.08
C ALA A 30 -7.94 -6.85 -11.54
N ASN A 31 -9.24 -6.86 -11.23
CA ASN A 31 -10.17 -5.76 -11.53
C ASN A 31 -9.87 -4.47 -10.73
N ALA A 32 -9.19 -4.57 -9.59
CA ALA A 32 -8.81 -3.39 -8.81
C ALA A 32 -7.85 -2.48 -9.59
N TRP A 33 -7.14 -3.00 -10.60
CA TRP A 33 -6.17 -2.25 -11.40
C TRP A 33 -6.78 -1.52 -12.61
N GLU A 34 -8.09 -1.66 -12.86
CA GLU A 34 -8.75 -1.05 -14.03
C GLU A 34 -8.87 0.47 -13.94
N ARG A 35 -9.10 1.01 -12.73
CA ARG A 35 -9.25 2.44 -12.47
C ARG A 35 -8.54 2.83 -11.19
N PHE A 36 -7.93 4.01 -11.19
CA PHE A 36 -7.22 4.52 -10.01
C PHE A 36 -8.13 4.61 -8.77
N LYS A 37 -9.38 5.07 -8.91
CA LYS A 37 -10.33 5.14 -7.78
C LYS A 37 -10.62 3.76 -7.19
N THR A 38 -10.91 2.76 -8.05
CA THR A 38 -11.15 1.37 -7.63
C THR A 38 -9.92 0.77 -6.95
N MET A 39 -8.73 1.05 -7.49
CA MET A 39 -7.45 0.62 -6.91
C MET A 39 -7.27 1.20 -5.52
N LEU A 40 -7.46 2.52 -5.37
CA LEU A 40 -7.29 3.24 -4.11
C LEU A 40 -8.30 2.76 -3.06
N ASP A 41 -9.56 2.58 -3.44
CA ASP A 41 -10.63 2.11 -2.55
C ASP A 41 -10.38 0.69 -2.06
N THR A 42 -10.02 -0.22 -2.97
CA THR A 42 -9.68 -1.61 -2.64
C THR A 42 -8.44 -1.67 -1.75
N LEU A 43 -7.42 -0.87 -2.08
CA LEU A 43 -6.19 -0.77 -1.29
C LEU A 43 -6.48 -0.26 0.12
N THR A 44 -7.27 0.80 0.24
CA THR A 44 -7.63 1.40 1.54
C THR A 44 -8.40 0.39 2.37
N SER A 45 -9.39 -0.28 1.79
CA SER A 45 -10.15 -1.33 2.47
C SER A 45 -9.25 -2.45 2.99
N LYS A 46 -8.29 -2.91 2.17
CA LYS A 46 -7.35 -3.97 2.58
C LYS A 46 -6.32 -3.51 3.62
N LEU A 47 -5.88 -2.26 3.56
CA LEU A 47 -5.00 -1.68 4.56
C LEU A 47 -5.75 -1.42 5.88
N ALA A 48 -7.03 -1.06 5.83
CA ALA A 48 -7.89 -0.85 7.00
C ALA A 48 -8.12 -2.15 7.78
N GLU A 49 -8.11 -3.31 7.11
CA GLU A 49 -8.11 -4.63 7.77
C GLU A 49 -6.82 -4.89 8.56
N LEU A 50 -5.70 -4.26 8.19
CA LEU A 50 -4.39 -4.46 8.81
C LEU A 50 -4.07 -3.41 9.89
N GLY A 51 -4.72 -2.25 9.87
CA GLY A 51 -4.49 -1.16 10.82
C GLY A 51 -5.18 0.14 10.44
N GLU A 52 -4.67 1.25 10.98
CA GLU A 52 -5.21 2.59 10.71
C GLU A 52 -4.73 3.11 9.36
N VAL A 53 -5.65 3.65 8.57
CA VAL A 53 -5.36 4.25 7.26
C VAL A 53 -5.67 5.73 7.30
N THR A 54 -4.71 6.53 6.85
CA THR A 54 -4.86 7.98 6.73
C THR A 54 -4.50 8.39 5.31
N TYR A 55 -5.37 9.18 4.68
CA TYR A 55 -5.10 9.73 3.37
C TYR A 55 -4.12 10.90 3.46
N MET A 56 -3.22 10.98 2.48
CA MET A 56 -2.47 12.21 2.27
C MET A 56 -3.43 13.33 1.84
N PRO A 57 -3.16 14.60 2.20
CA PRO A 57 -4.04 15.72 1.86
C PRO A 57 -4.37 15.85 0.37
N SER A 58 -3.43 15.47 -0.50
CA SER A 58 -3.60 15.46 -1.97
C SER A 58 -4.56 14.39 -2.49
N LEU A 59 -4.88 13.39 -1.68
CA LEU A 59 -5.74 12.27 -2.07
C LEU A 59 -7.17 12.38 -1.53
N HIS A 60 -7.49 13.41 -0.73
CA HIS A 60 -8.85 13.58 -0.18
C HIS A 60 -9.93 13.68 -1.26
N HIS A 61 -9.64 14.27 -2.42
CA HIS A 61 -10.59 14.34 -3.53
C HIS A 61 -11.02 12.96 -4.06
N TYR A 62 -10.21 11.92 -3.82
CA TYR A 62 -10.55 10.53 -4.21
C TYR A 62 -11.29 9.76 -3.11
N ALA A 63 -11.30 10.28 -1.88
CA ALA A 63 -12.01 9.69 -0.74
C ALA A 63 -13.50 10.10 -0.70
N GLU A 64 -13.91 11.09 -1.49
CA GLU A 64 -15.30 11.56 -1.68
C GLU A 64 -16.09 10.72 -2.71
#